data_AF-A0A2W4T704-F1
#
_entry.id   AF-A0A2W4T704-F1
#
_cell.length_a   1.000
_cell.length_b   1.000
_cell.length_c   1.000
_cell.angle_alpha   90.00
_cell.angle_beta   90.00
_cell.angle_gamma   90.00
#
_symmetry.space_group_name_H-M   'P 1'
#
loop_
_entity.id
_entity.type
_entity.pdbx_description
1 polymer ?
#
loop_
_entity_poly.entity_id
_entity_poly.type
_entity_poly.pdbx_seq_one_letter_code
_entity_poly.pdbx_strand_id
1 'polypeptide(L)'
;MSEQKINDALDALREEGDRLDSPEAKERLTNLVDNIEQNVDYTGLSVDHQDLVEDVKDAITHFEVEHPSITGLLNEVMMTLGNIGI
;
A
#
# COMPACT_ATOMS: atom_id res chain seq x y z
N MET A 1 -8.35 -15.15 -2.41
CA MET A 1 -8.55 -14.31 -3.61
C MET A 1 -8.13 -12.88 -3.31
N SER A 2 -8.64 -12.26 -2.24
CA SER A 2 -8.27 -10.89 -1.85
C SER A 2 -6.80 -10.76 -1.42
N GLU A 3 -6.26 -11.72 -0.66
CA GLU A 3 -4.83 -11.73 -0.28
C GLU A 3 -3.90 -11.82 -1.50
N GLN A 4 -4.26 -12.62 -2.51
CA GLN A 4 -3.41 -12.72 -3.70
C GLN A 4 -3.39 -11.40 -4.48
N LYS A 5 -4.55 -10.72 -4.59
CA LYS A 5 -4.63 -9.39 -5.21
C LYS A 5 -3.83 -8.33 -4.47
N ILE A 6 -3.85 -8.37 -3.13
CA ILE A 6 -3.07 -7.40 -2.35
C ILE A 6 -1.58 -7.64 -2.55
N ASN A 7 -1.13 -8.89 -2.56
CA ASN A 7 0.27 -9.23 -2.83
C ASN A 7 0.68 -8.80 -4.24
N ASP A 8 -0.14 -9.07 -5.26
CA ASP A 8 0.12 -8.63 -6.64
C ASP A 8 0.26 -7.10 -6.73
N ALA A 9 -0.59 -6.35 -6.01
CA ALA A 9 -0.52 -4.89 -5.97
C ALA A 9 0.70 -4.37 -5.20
N LEU A 10 1.11 -5.05 -4.13
CA LEU A 10 2.29 -4.70 -3.34
C LEU A 10 3.59 -4.97 -4.11
N ASP A 11 3.66 -6.06 -4.87
CA ASP A 11 4.77 -6.34 -5.79
C ASP A 11 4.89 -5.23 -6.84
N ALA A 12 3.77 -4.85 -7.47
CA ALA A 12 3.76 -3.76 -8.44
C ALA A 12 4.16 -2.41 -7.81
N LEU A 13 3.79 -2.14 -6.56
CA LEU A 13 4.22 -0.95 -5.82
C LEU A 13 5.72 -0.96 -5.56
N ARG A 14 6.31 -2.11 -5.21
CA ARG A 14 7.77 -2.24 -5.05
C ARG A 14 8.50 -1.95 -6.36
N GLU A 15 8.02 -2.51 -7.47
CA GLU A 15 8.62 -2.28 -8.79
C GLU A 15 8.55 -0.80 -9.21
N GLU A 16 7.43 -0.12 -8.96
CA GLU A 16 7.29 1.31 -9.24
C GLU A 16 8.12 2.16 -8.27
N GLY A 17 8.22 1.73 -7.01
CA GLY A 17 9.08 2.33 -5.99
C GLY A 17 10.56 2.29 -6.34
N ASP A 18 11.02 1.21 -6.96
CA ASP A 18 12.38 1.08 -7.46
C ASP A 18 12.69 2.05 -8.61
N ARG A 19 11.66 2.51 -9.33
CA ARG A 19 11.77 3.54 -10.39
C ARG A 19 11.73 4.97 -9.85
N LEU A 20 11.49 5.17 -8.56
CA LEU A 20 11.48 6.51 -7.96
C LEU A 20 12.91 7.09 -7.90
N ASP A 21 13.06 8.31 -8.41
CA ASP A 21 14.31 9.07 -8.31
C ASP A 21 14.53 9.65 -6.91
N SER A 22 13.46 9.80 -6.11
CA SER A 22 13.52 10.33 -4.74
C SER A 22 13.74 9.21 -3.72
N PRO A 23 14.87 9.22 -2.97
CA PRO A 23 15.13 8.20 -1.95
C PRO A 23 14.13 8.29 -0.79
N GLU A 24 13.65 9.48 -0.45
CA GLU A 24 12.65 9.69 0.60
C GLU A 24 11.29 9.09 0.20
N ALA A 25 10.88 9.29 -1.06
CA ALA A 25 9.66 8.71 -1.59
C ALA A 25 9.74 7.18 -1.66
N LYS A 26 10.90 6.65 -2.05
CA LYS A 26 11.16 5.20 -2.07
C LYS A 26 11.11 4.58 -0.68
N GLU A 27 11.74 5.22 0.31
CA GLU A 27 11.70 4.75 1.70
C GLU A 27 10.27 4.77 2.24
N ARG A 28 9.52 5.85 2.01
CA ARG A 28 8.12 5.95 2.41
C ARG A 28 7.24 4.86 1.79
N LEU A 29 7.42 4.60 0.49
CA LEU A 29 6.67 3.55 -0.20
C LEU A 29 7.04 2.16 0.32
N THR A 30 8.33 1.90 0.55
CA THR A 30 8.82 0.61 1.07
C THR A 30 8.26 0.35 2.46
N ASN A 31 8.31 1.35 3.35
CA ASN A 31 7.74 1.25 4.70
C ASN A 31 6.23 0.99 4.67
N LEU A 32 5.50 1.64 3.75
CA LEU A 32 4.07 1.42 3.59
C LEU A 32 3.77 -0.01 3.13
N VAL A 33 4.50 -0.51 2.14
CA VAL A 33 4.35 -1.88 1.64
C VAL A 33 4.64 -2.89 2.76
N ASP A 34 5.76 -2.75 3.48
CA ASP A 34 6.11 -3.64 4.59
C ASP A 34 5.06 -3.61 5.72
N ASN A 35 4.44 -2.45 5.96
CA ASN A 35 3.35 -2.31 6.94
C ASN A 35 2.11 -3.07 6.46
N ILE A 36 1.70 -2.91 5.20
CA ILE A 36 0.55 -3.61 4.64
C ILE A 36 0.77 -5.13 4.63
N GLU A 37 1.95 -5.61 4.21
CA GLU A 37 2.28 -7.05 4.21
C GLU A 37 2.20 -7.64 5.62
N GLN A 38 2.76 -6.95 6.62
CA GLN A 38 2.64 -7.39 8.01
C GLN A 38 1.19 -7.41 8.51
N ASN A 39 0.33 -6.51 8.05
CA ASN A 39 -1.07 -6.52 8.46
C ASN A 39 -1.88 -7.63 7.78
N VAL A 40 -1.58 -7.91 6.51
CA VAL A 40 -2.26 -8.94 5.72
C VAL A 40 -1.87 -10.35 6.20
N ASP A 41 -0.57 -10.61 6.42
CA ASP A 41 -0.08 -11.94 6.85
C ASP A 41 -0.58 -12.29 8.26
N TYR A 42 -0.71 -11.28 9.13
CA TYR A 42 -1.21 -11.43 10.50
C TYR A 42 -2.74 -11.29 10.60
N THR A 43 -3.52 -12.03 9.79
CA THR A 43 -5.01 -12.05 9.78
C THR A 43 -5.62 -12.58 11.12
N GLY A 44 -5.29 -11.96 12.25
CA GLY A 44 -5.67 -12.40 13.60
C GLY A 44 -5.22 -11.47 14.73
N LEU A 45 -4.33 -10.50 14.50
CA LEU A 45 -3.99 -9.50 15.50
C LEU A 45 -4.35 -8.12 14.96
N SER A 46 -5.36 -7.55 15.60
CA SER A 46 -5.85 -6.19 15.53
C SER A 46 -4.72 -5.14 15.65
N VAL A 47 -3.97 -4.93 14.57
CA VAL A 47 -3.45 -3.61 14.24
C VAL A 47 -4.63 -2.80 13.71
N ASP A 48 -4.74 -1.54 14.11
CA ASP A 48 -5.90 -0.71 13.80
C ASP A 48 -5.98 -0.56 12.27
N HIS A 49 -6.89 -1.31 11.65
CA HIS A 49 -7.12 -1.26 10.22
C HIS A 49 -7.43 0.17 9.74
N GLN A 50 -7.81 1.06 10.66
CA GLN A 50 -7.96 2.49 10.41
C GLN A 50 -6.62 3.19 10.19
N ASP A 51 -5.61 2.94 11.04
CA ASP A 51 -4.26 3.52 10.88
C ASP A 51 -3.66 3.13 9.53
N LEU A 52 -3.80 1.86 9.12
CA LEU A 52 -3.32 1.40 7.81
C LEU A 52 -4.04 2.11 6.65
N VAL A 53 -5.35 2.31 6.77
CA VAL A 53 -6.14 3.02 5.75
C VAL A 53 -5.74 4.50 5.69
N GLU A 54 -5.43 5.12 6.83
CA GLU A 54 -4.93 6.50 6.88
C GLU A 54 -3.54 6.60 6.22
N ASP A 55 -2.62 5.69 6.54
CA ASP A 55 -1.27 5.64 5.94
C ASP A 55 -1.33 5.51 4.41
N VAL A 56 -2.20 4.64 3.88
CA VAL A 56 -2.41 4.47 2.44
C VAL A 56 -2.98 5.74 1.80
N LYS A 57 -3.91 6.45 2.47
CA LYS A 57 -4.47 7.73 1.99
C LYS A 57 -3.42 8.84 1.96
N ASP A 58 -2.58 8.90 2.98
CA ASP A 58 -1.49 9.87 3.08
C ASP A 58 -0.49 9.66 1.93
N ALA A 59 -0.14 8.40 1.67
CA ALA A 59 0.70 8.05 0.53
C ALA A 59 0.03 8.39 -0.82
N ILE A 60 -1.26 8.10 -0.99
CA ILE A 60 -1.99 8.49 -2.21
C ILE A 60 -1.88 9.99 -2.46
N THR A 61 -2.10 10.81 -1.43
CA THR A 61 -2.01 12.27 -1.52
C THR A 61 -0.59 12.72 -1.87
N HIS A 62 0.43 12.07 -1.31
CA HIS A 62 1.82 12.38 -1.61
C HIS A 62 2.19 12.04 -3.07
N PHE A 63 1.70 10.91 -3.57
CA PHE A 63 2.04 10.40 -4.90
C PHE A 63 1.10 10.88 -6.02
N GLU A 64 -0.06 11.48 -5.72
CA GLU A 64 -1.09 11.82 -6.73
C GLU A 64 -0.58 12.75 -7.84
N VAL A 65 0.34 13.65 -7.49
CA VAL A 65 0.84 14.68 -8.42
C VAL A 65 2.01 14.16 -9.25
N GLU A 66 2.93 13.44 -8.62
CA GLU A 66 4.20 13.05 -9.24
C GLU A 66 4.19 11.63 -9.80
N HIS A 67 3.38 10.73 -9.23
CA HIS A 67 3.41 9.29 -9.53
C HIS A 67 2.00 8.69 -9.65
N PRO A 68 1.25 9.02 -10.73
CA PRO A 68 -0.12 8.54 -10.92
C PRO A 68 -0.23 7.00 -10.98
N SER A 69 0.81 6.30 -11.44
CA SER A 69 0.87 4.83 -11.43
C SER A 69 0.86 4.26 -10.01
N ILE A 70 1.64 4.85 -9.10
CA ILE A 70 1.69 4.47 -7.69
C ILE A 70 0.33 4.72 -7.05
N THR A 71 -0.27 5.89 -7.30
CA THR A 71 -1.60 6.23 -6.80
C THR A 71 -2.67 5.23 -7.25
N GLY A 72 -2.61 4.75 -8.50
CA GLY A 72 -3.52 3.71 -8.99
C GLY A 72 -3.42 2.41 -8.19
N LEU A 73 -2.19 1.96 -7.95
CA LEU A 73 -1.92 0.74 -7.18
C LEU A 73 -2.33 0.88 -5.70
N LEU A 74 -2.05 2.02 -5.07
CA LEU A 74 -2.47 2.28 -3.69
C LEU A 74 -4.00 2.28 -3.52
N ASN A 75 -4.73 2.79 -4.51
CA ASN A 75 -6.20 2.71 -4.51
C ASN A 75 -6.70 1.26 -4.60
N GLU A 76 -6.03 0.43 -5.41
CA GLU A 76 -6.36 -0.99 -5.52
C GLU A 76 -6.11 -1.74 -4.20
N VAL A 77 -5.02 -1.41 -3.51
CA VAL A 77 -4.72 -1.93 -2.16
C VAL A 77 -5.80 -1.48 -1.17
N MET A 78 -6.19 -0.21 -1.16
CA MET A 78 -7.25 0.31 -0.27
C MET A 78 -8.59 -0.39 -0.50
N MET A 79 -8.98 -0.60 -1.76
CA MET A 79 -10.22 -1.30 -2.10
C MET A 79 -10.17 -2.77 -1.65
N THR A 80 -9.00 -3.40 -1.76
CA THR A 80 -8.80 -4.79 -1.36
C THR A 80 -8.81 -4.94 0.16
N LEU A 81 -8.15 -4.05 0.90
CA LEU A 81 -8.21 -3.96 2.36
C LEU A 81 -9.65 -3.77 2.84
N GLY A 82 -10.40 -2.84 2.23
CA GLY A 82 -11.83 -2.64 2.55
C GLY A 82 -12.70 -3.87 2.31
N ASN A 83 -12.34 -4.74 1.36
CA ASN A 83 -13.04 -6.01 1.12
C ASN A 83 -12.62 -7.14 2.08
N ILE A 84 -11.48 -7.03 2.77
CA ILE A 84 -11.00 -8.02 3.75
C ILE A 84 -11.61 -7.77 5.13
N GLY A 85 -11.92 -6.51 5.46
CA GLY A 85 -12.50 -6.11 6.75
C GLY A 85 -14.04 -6.13 6.86
N ILE A 86 -14.77 -6.60 5.83
CA ILE A 86 -16.25 -6.74 5.82
C ILE A 86 -16.66 -8.19 6.04
#